data_AF-S7RMA7-F1
#
_entry.id   AF-S7RMA7-F1
#
_cell.length_a   1.000
_cell.length_b   1.000
_cell.length_c   1.000
_cell.angle_alpha   90.00
_cell.angle_beta   90.00
_cell.angle_gamma   90.00
#
_symmetry.space_group_name_H-M   'P 1'
#
loop_
_entity.id
_entity.type
_entity.pdbx_description
1 polymer ?
#
loop_
_entity_poly.entity_id
_entity_poly.type
_entity_poly.pdbx_seq_one_letter_code
_entity_poly.pdbx_strand_id
1 'polypeptide(L)'
;VVMRISNTVHYSLNVSEGAQEFSRLLPPSGHLIHLDDANAHGTTKNYTVTLFHQLRCLDIIRREYVRTSDISRTPSTLTHHCMNYLRQTILCHPNLRLESARYPMGPKSTTTQIYDAVCNDWREVYADAKRNHKLYGDRRAPDNTS
;
A
#
# COMPACT_ATOMS: atom_id res chain seq x y z
N VAL A 1 -1.87 8.43 18.52
CA VAL A 1 -0.40 8.42 18.71
C VAL A 1 0.22 9.36 17.69
N VAL A 2 1.12 10.25 18.09
CA VAL A 2 1.83 11.15 17.16
C VAL A 2 3.15 10.51 16.77
N MET A 3 3.45 10.47 15.48
CA MET A 3 4.70 9.96 14.93
C MET A 3 5.42 11.08 14.18
N ARG A 4 6.70 11.27 14.49
CA ARG A 4 7.56 12.18 13.74
C ARG A 4 8.08 11.49 12.49
N ILE A 5 7.72 12.01 11.32
CA ILE A 5 8.22 11.57 10.03
C ILE A 5 9.56 12.25 9.76
N SER A 6 10.55 11.47 9.35
CA SER A 6 11.89 11.91 8.95
C SER A 6 12.47 10.94 7.93
N ASN A 7 13.70 11.21 7.47
CA ASN A 7 14.44 10.25 6.67
C ASN A 7 14.52 8.89 7.38
N THR A 8 14.29 7.84 6.61
CA THR A 8 14.23 6.45 7.08
C THR A 8 15.34 5.63 6.44
N VAL A 9 15.93 4.71 7.20
CA VAL A 9 16.80 3.66 6.67
C VAL A 9 16.01 2.46 6.14
N HIS A 10 14.75 2.32 6.58
CA HIS A 10 13.77 1.36 6.08
C HIS A 10 13.16 1.79 4.75
N TYR A 11 12.62 0.83 4.02
CA TYR A 11 11.95 0.95 2.73
C TYR A 11 12.86 1.46 1.60
N SER A 12 14.14 1.10 1.68
CA SER A 12 15.09 1.38 0.61
C SER A 12 14.63 0.79 -0.73
N LEU A 13 14.69 1.58 -1.81
CA LEU A 13 14.02 1.22 -3.07
C LEU A 13 14.62 -0.02 -3.76
N ASN A 14 15.96 -0.10 -3.82
CA ASN A 14 16.71 -1.01 -4.70
C ASN A 14 17.66 -1.97 -3.93
N VAL A 15 17.28 -2.39 -2.73
CA VAL A 15 18.04 -3.38 -1.94
C VAL A 15 17.12 -4.51 -1.48
N SER A 16 17.70 -5.69 -1.20
CA SER A 16 16.96 -6.90 -0.82
C SER A 16 16.20 -6.74 0.50
N GLU A 17 16.76 -6.01 1.45
CA GLU A 17 16.10 -5.68 2.72
C GLU A 17 14.83 -4.85 2.48
N GLY A 18 14.94 -3.76 1.72
CA GLY A 18 13.80 -2.94 1.34
C GLY A 18 12.70 -3.74 0.64
N ALA A 19 13.07 -4.61 -0.31
CA ALA A 19 12.10 -5.49 -0.95
C ALA A 19 11.34 -6.39 0.04
N GLN A 20 12.01 -6.88 1.09
CA GLN A 20 11.36 -7.64 2.16
C GLN A 20 10.44 -6.77 3.00
N GLU A 21 10.85 -5.55 3.35
CA GLU A 21 10.03 -4.62 4.13
C GLU A 21 8.73 -4.28 3.39
N PHE A 22 8.79 -3.95 2.10
CA PHE A 22 7.61 -3.74 1.27
C PHE A 22 6.71 -4.97 1.20
N SER A 23 7.29 -6.18 1.11
CA SER A 23 6.50 -7.42 1.08
C SER A 23 5.73 -7.68 2.37
N ARG A 24 6.24 -7.20 3.51
CA ARG A 24 5.64 -7.36 4.85
C ARG A 24 4.59 -6.31 5.20
N LEU A 25 4.36 -5.33 4.32
CA LEU A 25 3.31 -4.32 4.51
C LEU A 25 1.90 -4.92 4.45
N LEU A 26 1.71 -6.05 3.78
CA LEU A 26 0.41 -6.70 3.66
C LEU A 26 0.24 -7.81 4.69
N PRO A 27 -0.99 -8.10 5.14
CA PRO A 27 -1.23 -9.33 5.88
C PRO A 27 -0.84 -10.55 5.02
N PRO A 28 -0.56 -11.72 5.63
CA PRO A 28 -0.20 -12.93 4.88
C PRO A 28 -1.21 -13.33 3.80
N SER A 29 -2.48 -12.93 3.97
CA SER A 29 -3.57 -13.13 3.01
C SER A 29 -3.50 -12.23 1.77
N GLY A 30 -2.54 -11.31 1.70
CA GLY A 30 -2.43 -10.32 0.63
C GLY A 30 -3.33 -9.11 0.87
N HIS A 31 -3.86 -8.52 -0.20
CA HIS A 31 -4.62 -7.26 -0.16
C HIS A 31 -6.13 -7.45 -0.36
N LEU A 32 -6.58 -8.70 -0.52
CA LEU A 32 -7.97 -9.03 -0.79
C LEU A 32 -8.66 -9.52 0.49
N ILE A 33 -9.93 -9.19 0.59
CA ILE A 33 -10.89 -9.77 1.53
C ILE A 33 -12.05 -10.36 0.74
N HIS A 34 -12.77 -11.29 1.35
CA HIS A 34 -13.89 -12.00 0.76
C HIS A 34 -15.14 -11.70 1.55
N LEU A 35 -16.26 -11.41 0.88
CA LEU A 35 -17.56 -11.21 1.52
C LEU A 35 -18.62 -11.96 0.72
N ASP A 36 -19.58 -12.54 1.43
CA ASP A 36 -20.73 -13.17 0.80
C ASP A 36 -21.68 -12.10 0.27
N ASP A 37 -22.16 -12.28 -0.96
CA ASP A 37 -23.12 -11.37 -1.56
C ASP A 37 -24.50 -11.60 -0.94
N ALA A 38 -24.98 -10.59 -0.21
CA ALA A 38 -26.30 -10.62 0.41
C ALA A 38 -27.44 -10.78 -0.61
N ASN A 39 -27.23 -10.37 -1.86
CA ASN A 39 -28.24 -10.36 -2.92
C ASN A 39 -28.11 -11.54 -3.89
N ALA A 40 -27.03 -12.33 -3.80
CA ALA A 40 -26.79 -13.48 -4.67
C ALA A 40 -26.42 -14.69 -3.81
N HIS A 41 -27.45 -15.50 -3.51
CA HIS A 41 -27.39 -16.63 -2.61
C HIS A 41 -26.21 -17.57 -2.95
N GLY A 42 -25.24 -17.66 -2.04
CA GLY A 42 -24.09 -18.56 -2.18
C GLY A 42 -22.93 -18.03 -3.03
N THR A 43 -22.91 -16.75 -3.43
CA THR A 43 -21.77 -16.17 -4.16
C THR A 43 -20.87 -15.35 -3.23
N THR A 44 -19.57 -15.64 -3.26
CA THR A 44 -18.55 -14.86 -2.54
C THR A 44 -17.84 -13.91 -3.51
N LYS A 45 -17.71 -12.63 -3.13
CA LYS A 45 -17.04 -11.58 -3.90
C LYS A 45 -15.74 -11.13 -3.25
N ASN A 46 -14.78 -10.74 -4.08
CA ASN A 46 -13.50 -10.19 -3.64
C ASN A 46 -13.58 -8.67 -3.53
N TYR A 47 -13.09 -8.14 -2.43
CA TYR A 47 -12.92 -6.72 -2.18
C TYR A 47 -11.48 -6.46 -1.74
N THR A 48 -11.10 -5.19 -1.69
CA THR A 48 -9.81 -4.76 -1.14
C THR A 48 -10.05 -3.66 -0.12
N VAL A 49 -9.35 -3.73 1.01
CA VAL A 49 -9.35 -2.63 1.98
C VAL A 49 -8.45 -1.53 1.42
N THR A 50 -8.92 -0.28 1.46
CA THR A 50 -8.18 0.90 0.94
C THR A 50 -6.72 0.91 1.38
N LEU A 51 -6.45 0.67 2.66
CA LEU A 51 -5.10 0.58 3.22
C LEU A 51 -4.23 -0.44 2.47
N PHE A 52 -4.72 -1.67 2.29
CA PHE A 52 -3.95 -2.72 1.63
C PHE A 52 -3.78 -2.47 0.13
N HIS A 53 -4.76 -1.87 -0.54
CA HIS A 53 -4.63 -1.49 -1.94
C HIS A 53 -3.52 -0.44 -2.13
N GLN A 54 -3.51 0.59 -1.28
CA GLN A 54 -2.47 1.62 -1.26
C GLN A 54 -1.08 1.02 -1.07
N LEU A 55 -0.91 0.16 -0.06
CA LEU A 55 0.38 -0.48 0.23
C LEU A 55 0.82 -1.44 -0.89
N ARG A 56 -0.13 -2.18 -1.49
CA ARG A 56 0.16 -3.06 -2.64
C ARG A 56 0.62 -2.25 -3.85
N CYS A 57 -0.08 -1.16 -4.17
CA CYS A 57 0.28 -0.30 -5.28
C CYS A 57 1.62 0.40 -5.07
N LEU A 58 1.98 0.75 -3.83
CA LEU A 58 3.28 1.32 -3.51
C LEU A 58 4.44 0.37 -3.88
N ASP A 59 4.34 -0.92 -3.53
CA ASP A 59 5.37 -1.91 -3.90
C ASP A 59 5.40 -2.18 -5.42
N ILE A 60 4.26 -2.15 -6.10
CA ILE A 60 4.20 -2.26 -7.58
C ILE A 60 4.97 -1.09 -8.22
N ILE A 61 4.69 0.15 -7.79
CA ILE A 61 5.36 1.34 -8.32
C ILE A 61 6.87 1.27 -8.05
N ARG A 62 7.27 0.89 -6.83
CA ARG A 62 8.68 0.70 -6.47
C ARG A 62 9.37 -0.32 -7.38
N ARG A 63 8.77 -1.50 -7.58
CA ARG A 63 9.33 -2.55 -8.44
C ARG A 63 9.53 -2.07 -9.86
N GLU A 64 8.60 -1.29 -10.39
CA GLU A 64 8.75 -0.70 -11.72
C GLU A 64 9.87 0.35 -11.74
N TYR A 65 9.93 1.21 -10.72
CA TYR A 65 10.92 2.28 -10.61
C TYR A 65 12.36 1.76 -10.57
N VAL A 66 12.62 0.62 -9.92
CA VAL A 66 13.97 0.03 -9.84
C VAL A 66 14.33 -0.88 -11.01
N ARG A 67 13.35 -1.24 -11.87
CA ARG A 67 13.57 -2.07 -13.07
C ARG A 67 14.10 -1.27 -14.28
N THR A 68 14.54 -0.03 -14.05
CA THR A 68 14.84 1.01 -15.06
C THR A 68 16.14 0.83 -15.86
N SER A 69 16.69 -0.38 -15.97
CA SER A 69 17.82 -0.65 -16.89
C SER A 69 17.44 -0.51 -18.38
N ASP A 70 16.19 -0.18 -18.71
CA ASP A 70 15.70 -0.02 -20.07
C ASP A 70 14.72 1.16 -20.17
N ILE A 71 15.27 2.35 -20.44
CA ILE A 71 14.54 3.63 -20.52
C ILE A 71 13.43 3.60 -21.59
N SER A 72 13.53 2.68 -22.56
CA SER A 72 12.57 2.56 -23.67
C SER A 72 11.35 1.70 -23.35
N ARG A 73 11.24 1.18 -22.11
CA ARG A 73 10.18 0.23 -21.76
C ARG A 73 8.90 0.94 -21.31
N THR A 74 7.78 0.54 -21.90
CA THR A 74 6.46 0.99 -21.48
C THR A 74 6.11 0.46 -20.08
N PRO A 75 5.58 1.31 -19.17
CA PRO A 75 5.13 0.85 -17.87
C PRO A 75 4.06 -0.23 -17.99
N SER A 76 4.05 -1.18 -17.06
CA SER A 76 3.03 -2.23 -17.03
C SER A 76 1.62 -1.67 -16.85
N THR A 77 0.61 -2.38 -17.35
CA THR A 77 -0.81 -2.02 -17.12
C THR A 77 -1.12 -1.87 -15.63
N LEU A 78 -0.49 -2.67 -14.77
CA LEU A 78 -0.66 -2.60 -13.33
C LEU A 78 0.00 -1.35 -12.72
N THR A 79 1.16 -0.94 -13.24
CA THR A 79 1.79 0.34 -12.89
C THR A 79 0.87 1.49 -13.27
N HIS A 80 0.31 1.48 -14.48
CA HIS A 80 -0.61 2.51 -14.94
C HIS A 80 -1.88 2.58 -14.07
N HIS A 81 -2.45 1.44 -13.69
CA HIS A 81 -3.54 1.35 -12.71
C HIS A 81 -3.15 2.02 -11.38
N CYS A 82 -2.01 1.64 -10.81
CA CYS A 82 -1.56 2.16 -9.53
C CYS A 82 -1.24 3.66 -9.56
N MET A 83 -0.68 4.18 -10.65
CA MET A 83 -0.45 5.61 -10.84
C MET A 83 -1.76 6.39 -10.94
N ASN A 84 -2.77 5.84 -11.61
CA ASN A 84 -4.10 6.45 -11.64
C ASN A 84 -4.78 6.41 -10.28
N TYR A 85 -4.62 5.31 -9.52
CA TYR A 85 -5.12 5.21 -8.16
C TYR A 85 -4.45 6.22 -7.22
N LEU A 86 -3.12 6.41 -7.33
CA LEU A 86 -2.38 7.42 -6.58
C LEU A 86 -2.87 8.84 -6.92
N ARG A 87 -3.04 9.15 -8.21
CA ARG A 87 -3.59 10.42 -8.67
C ARG A 87 -4.96 10.69 -8.05
N GLN A 88 -5.88 9.72 -8.10
CA GLN A 88 -7.22 9.85 -7.51
C GLN A 88 -7.15 10.06 -5.99
N THR A 89 -6.28 9.33 -5.30
CA THR A 89 -6.12 9.43 -3.85
C THR A 89 -5.63 10.82 -3.43
N ILE A 90 -4.62 11.37 -4.12
CA ILE A 90 -4.07 12.70 -3.82
C ILE A 90 -5.10 13.80 -4.06
N LEU A 91 -5.95 13.66 -5.08
CA LEU A 91 -7.02 14.64 -5.35
C LEU A 91 -8.11 14.63 -4.27
N CYS A 92 -8.43 13.46 -3.70
CA CYS A 92 -9.47 13.35 -2.68
C CYS A 92 -8.97 13.62 -1.25
N HIS A 93 -7.72 13.28 -0.95
CA HIS A 93 -7.12 13.41 0.39
C HIS A 93 -5.75 14.09 0.32
N PRO A 94 -5.68 15.35 -0.14
CA PRO A 94 -4.42 16.06 -0.23
C PRO A 94 -3.87 16.34 1.16
N ASN A 95 -2.56 16.14 1.33
CA ASN A 95 -1.87 16.70 2.50
C ASN A 95 -1.64 18.20 2.25
N LEU A 96 -2.43 19.05 2.90
CA LEU A 96 -2.35 20.51 2.77
C LEU A 96 -1.33 21.14 3.75
N ARG A 97 -0.50 20.33 4.41
CA ARG A 97 0.52 20.84 5.34
C ARG A 97 1.57 21.64 4.58
N LEU A 98 1.88 22.83 5.09
CA LEU A 98 2.99 23.63 4.63
C LEU A 98 4.32 23.02 5.13
N GLU A 99 5.27 22.86 4.21
CA GLU A 99 6.63 22.43 4.55
C GLU A 99 7.50 23.65 4.89
N SER A 100 8.38 23.51 5.87
CA SER A 100 9.31 24.59 6.22
C SER A 100 10.47 24.62 5.22
N ALA A 101 10.65 25.75 4.54
CA ALA A 101 11.79 26.00 3.66
C ALA A 101 12.85 26.86 4.36
N ARG A 102 14.11 26.44 4.27
CA ARG A 102 15.29 27.27 4.56
C ARG A 102 15.84 27.80 3.24
N TYR A 103 16.11 29.11 3.21
CA TYR A 103 16.53 29.82 1.99
C TYR A 103 15.54 29.65 0.83
N PRO A 104 14.30 30.18 0.94
CA PRO A 104 13.22 29.90 -0.02
C PRO A 104 13.51 30.34 -1.47
N MET A 105 14.63 31.04 -1.71
CA MET A 105 15.08 31.49 -3.01
C MET A 105 16.56 31.14 -3.23
N GLY A 106 16.90 30.84 -4.49
CA GLY A 106 18.26 30.59 -4.92
C GLY A 106 18.72 29.13 -4.81
N PRO A 107 19.96 28.84 -5.26
CA PRO A 107 20.47 27.47 -5.43
C PRO A 107 20.70 26.69 -4.12
N LYS A 108 20.55 27.34 -2.96
CA LYS A 108 20.65 26.73 -1.62
C LYS A 108 19.28 26.49 -0.96
N SER A 109 18.20 26.61 -1.73
CA SER A 109 16.86 26.31 -1.24
C SER A 109 16.77 24.88 -0.74
N THR A 110 16.40 24.72 0.53
CA THR A 110 16.35 23.43 1.21
C THR A 110 15.04 23.33 1.99
N THR A 111 14.24 22.31 1.69
CA THR A 111 13.02 22.02 2.43
C THR A 111 13.30 20.97 3.50
N THR A 112 12.81 21.20 4.71
CA THR A 112 12.88 20.20 5.78
C THR A 112 11.66 19.30 5.69
N GLN A 113 11.85 18.05 5.26
CA GLN A 113 10.80 17.03 5.16
C GLN A 113 10.54 16.33 6.52
N ILE A 114 10.52 17.10 7.61
CA ILE A 114 10.28 16.59 8.95
C ILE A 114 8.94 17.13 9.43
N TYR A 115 8.01 16.25 9.73
CA TYR A 115 6.69 16.64 10.19
C TYR A 115 6.06 15.59 11.10
N ASP A 116 5.17 16.04 11.97
CA ASP A 116 4.39 15.15 12.83
C ASP A 116 3.13 14.69 12.11
N ALA A 117 2.92 13.38 12.06
CA ALA A 117 1.73 12.73 11.54
C ALA A 117 0.96 12.05 12.68
N VAL A 118 -0.37 12.02 12.58
CA VAL A 118 -1.20 11.22 13.48
C VAL A 118 -1.34 9.82 12.89
N CYS A 119 -0.83 8.81 13.59
CA CYS A 119 -0.98 7.42 13.17
C CYS A 119 -2.22 6.82 13.80
N ASN A 120 -3.04 6.20 12.96
CA ASN A 120 -4.12 5.32 13.40
C ASN A 120 -3.56 3.95 13.78
N ASP A 121 -4.20 3.33 14.76
CA ASP A 121 -3.92 1.93 15.07
C ASP A 121 -4.64 1.02 14.08
N TRP A 122 -3.87 0.44 13.17
CA TRP A 122 -4.39 -0.44 12.12
C TRP A 122 -4.42 -1.92 12.53
N ARG A 123 -4.01 -2.28 13.76
CA ARG A 123 -3.87 -3.69 14.18
C ARG A 123 -5.18 -4.47 14.03
N GLU A 124 -6.31 -3.87 14.37
CA GLU A 124 -7.63 -4.50 14.22
C GLU A 124 -7.94 -4.80 12.74
N VAL A 125 -7.63 -3.88 11.82
CA VAL A 125 -7.84 -4.10 10.38
C VAL A 125 -7.01 -5.29 9.87
N TYR A 126 -5.77 -5.44 10.34
CA TYR A 126 -4.94 -6.62 10.01
C TYR A 126 -5.48 -7.90 10.65
N ALA A 127 -5.96 -7.83 11.88
CA ALA A 127 -6.57 -8.96 12.57
C ALA A 127 -7.83 -9.44 11.83
N ASP A 128 -8.69 -8.52 11.41
CA ASP A 128 -9.92 -8.77 10.66
C ASP A 128 -9.62 -9.40 9.30
N ALA A 129 -8.64 -8.86 8.57
CA ALA A 129 -8.19 -9.42 7.29
C ALA A 129 -7.70 -10.87 7.44
N LYS A 130 -6.97 -11.16 8.52
CA LYS A 130 -6.50 -12.52 8.84
C LYS A 130 -7.68 -13.45 9.18
N ARG A 131 -8.63 -13.00 10.00
CA ARG A 131 -9.84 -13.77 10.34
C ARG A 131 -10.68 -14.06 9.10
N ASN A 132 -10.85 -13.06 8.24
CA ASN A 132 -11.54 -13.19 6.96
C ASN A 132 -10.87 -14.25 6.08
N HIS A 133 -9.55 -14.15 5.88
CA HIS A 133 -8.82 -15.11 5.08
C HIS A 133 -8.94 -16.55 5.60
N LYS A 134 -8.87 -16.76 6.92
CA LYS A 134 -9.08 -18.08 7.52
C LYS A 134 -10.49 -18.61 7.23
N LEU A 135 -11.51 -17.80 7.51
CA LEU A 135 -12.92 -18.18 7.32
C LEU A 135 -13.20 -18.64 5.88
N TYR A 136 -12.70 -17.91 4.89
CA TYR A 136 -12.93 -18.22 3.47
C TYR A 136 -11.93 -19.22 2.89
N GLY A 137 -10.76 -19.38 3.49
CA GLY A 137 -9.79 -20.42 3.16
C GLY A 137 -10.29 -21.80 3.58
N ASP A 138 -10.79 -21.92 4.81
CA ASP A 138 -11.36 -23.17 5.35
C ASP A 138 -12.58 -23.63 4.54
N ARG A 139 -13.40 -22.69 4.02
CA ARG A 139 -14.54 -22.98 3.12
C ARG A 139 -14.14 -23.43 1.70
N ARG A 140 -12.91 -23.16 1.27
CA ARG A 140 -12.38 -23.54 -0.05
C ARG A 140 -11.63 -24.88 -0.01
N ALA A 141 -11.26 -25.37 1.16
CA ALA A 141 -10.67 -26.70 1.27
C ALA A 141 -11.75 -27.72 0.86
N PRO A 142 -11.51 -28.58 -0.16
CA PRO A 142 -12.45 -29.61 -0.52
C PRO A 142 -12.67 -30.51 0.69
N ASP A 143 -13.95 -30.81 0.96
CA ASP A 143 -14.40 -31.74 1.98
C ASP A 143 -13.88 -33.14 1.61
N ASN A 144 -12.67 -33.47 2.06
CA ASN A 144 -12.05 -34.76 1.80
C ASN A 144 -12.55 -35.77 2.84
N THR A 145 -13.87 -35.96 2.87
CA THR A 145 -14.56 -36.97 3.68
C THR A 145 -15.83 -37.42 2.98
N SER A 146 -15.71 -38.40 2.06
CA SER A 146 -16.59 -39.57 1.87
C SER A 146 -16.06 -40.42 0.72
#